data_AF-A0A679JC44-F1
#
_entry.id   AF-A0A679JC44-F1
#
_cell.length_a   1.000
_cell.length_b   1.000
_cell.length_c   1.000
_cell.angle_alpha   90.00
_cell.angle_beta   90.00
_cell.angle_gamma   90.00
#
_symmetry.space_group_name_H-M   'P 1'
#
loop_
_entity.id
_entity.type
_entity.pdbx_description
1 polymer ?
#
loop_
_entity_poly.entity_id
_entity_poly.type
_entity_poly.pdbx_seq_one_letter_code
_entity_poly.pdbx_strand_id
1 'polypeptide(L)'
;MIHTIDEAREYARRAFSLPRDQDRTEVRIYATMLTVGLALMLCEPIFYLLTVPDSLISTVSKLVQPSHWIVVGVYGFSLLAVLPHLFMLCVMPGRLSLRWPRQCAGWAAYAACCMWIFLAYKAYPLDYGLLWAAYLVRALCSVSLAFAFGFSVNAQDLRDYAAKEP
;
A
#
# COMPACT_ATOMS: atom_id res chain seq x y z
N MET A 1 -17.76 14.16 -15.29
CA MET A 1 -17.79 14.70 -13.91
C MET A 1 -19.22 14.44 -13.42
N ILE A 2 -19.40 13.81 -12.25
CA ILE A 2 -20.73 13.43 -11.74
C ILE A 2 -21.28 14.63 -10.97
N HIS A 3 -22.42 15.17 -11.39
CA HIS A 3 -22.97 16.41 -10.87
C HIS A 3 -24.23 16.21 -10.02
N THR A 4 -24.89 15.04 -10.13
CA THR A 4 -26.13 14.73 -9.40
C THR A 4 -26.07 13.37 -8.70
N ILE A 5 -26.93 13.18 -7.68
CA ILE A 5 -27.08 11.91 -6.94
C ILE A 5 -27.52 10.78 -7.90
N ASP A 6 -28.42 11.09 -8.83
CA ASP A 6 -28.95 10.09 -9.76
C ASP A 6 -27.92 9.68 -10.82
N GLU A 7 -27.07 10.62 -11.27
CA GLU A 7 -25.90 10.28 -12.11
C GLU A 7 -24.88 9.41 -11.36
N ALA A 8 -24.64 9.68 -10.08
CA ALA A 8 -23.75 8.85 -9.26
C ALA A 8 -24.29 7.42 -9.13
N ARG A 9 -25.61 7.28 -8.96
CA ARG A 9 -26.31 5.99 -8.87
C ARG A 9 -26.30 5.25 -10.21
N GLU A 10 -26.58 5.93 -11.30
CA GLU A 10 -26.58 5.34 -12.64
C GLU A 10 -25.17 4.89 -13.04
N TYR A 11 -24.15 5.70 -12.73
CA TYR A 11 -22.75 5.33 -12.85
C TYR A 11 -22.41 4.12 -11.97
N ALA A 12 -22.77 4.13 -10.69
CA ALA A 12 -22.50 3.01 -9.79
C ALA A 12 -23.19 1.71 -10.22
N ARG A 13 -24.37 1.80 -10.87
CA ARG A 13 -25.09 0.65 -11.43
C ARG A 13 -24.46 0.10 -12.71
N ARG A 14 -23.83 0.95 -13.53
CA ARG A 14 -23.25 0.59 -14.85
C ARG A 14 -21.75 0.36 -14.83
N ALA A 15 -21.03 0.85 -13.82
CA ALA A 15 -19.58 0.77 -13.75
C ALA A 15 -19.13 -0.68 -13.51
N PHE A 16 -18.61 -1.30 -14.57
CA PHE A 16 -17.99 -2.64 -14.54
C PHE A 16 -16.84 -2.73 -13.51
N SER A 17 -16.21 -1.59 -13.20
CA SER A 17 -15.10 -1.48 -12.23
C SER A 17 -15.51 -1.55 -10.76
N LEU A 18 -16.82 -1.61 -10.45
CA LEU A 18 -17.33 -1.74 -9.09
C LEU A 18 -17.85 -3.17 -8.86
N PRO A 19 -17.01 -4.14 -8.43
CA PRO A 19 -17.51 -5.45 -8.04
C PRO A 19 -18.48 -5.30 -6.86
N ARG A 20 -19.80 -5.40 -7.11
CA ARG A 20 -20.86 -5.19 -6.10
C ARG A 20 -20.62 -6.00 -4.82
N ASP A 21 -19.97 -7.15 -4.96
CA ASP A 21 -19.55 -8.02 -3.86
C ASP A 21 -18.02 -8.05 -3.76
N GLN A 22 -17.46 -7.27 -2.82
CA GLN A 22 -16.06 -7.46 -2.38
C GLN A 22 -15.83 -8.80 -1.69
N ASP A 23 -16.91 -9.50 -1.33
CA ASP A 23 -16.86 -10.84 -0.75
C ASP A 23 -16.75 -11.96 -1.81
N ARG A 24 -16.70 -11.61 -3.10
CA ARG A 24 -16.32 -12.58 -4.14
C ARG A 24 -14.94 -13.10 -3.80
N THR A 25 -14.86 -14.41 -3.62
CA THR A 25 -13.64 -15.11 -3.23
C THR A 25 -12.45 -14.75 -4.10
N GLU A 26 -12.64 -14.56 -5.41
CA GLU A 26 -11.61 -14.13 -6.35
C GLU A 26 -11.02 -12.75 -5.99
N VAL A 27 -11.87 -11.74 -5.78
CA VAL A 27 -11.46 -10.38 -5.43
C VAL A 27 -10.72 -10.39 -4.09
N ARG A 28 -11.18 -11.19 -3.13
CA ARG A 28 -10.54 -11.36 -1.83
C ARG A 28 -9.17 -12.02 -1.96
N ILE A 29 -9.03 -13.04 -2.80
CA ILE A 29 -7.74 -13.69 -3.06
C ILE A 29 -6.75 -12.68 -3.65
N TYR A 30 -7.15 -11.92 -4.68
CA TYR A 30 -6.28 -10.90 -5.25
C TYR A 30 -5.89 -9.81 -4.23
N ALA A 31 -6.85 -9.32 -3.44
CA ALA A 31 -6.57 -8.35 -2.38
C ALA A 31 -5.63 -8.91 -1.31
N THR A 32 -5.79 -10.19 -0.96
CA THR A 32 -4.90 -10.90 -0.03
C THR A 32 -3.50 -11.01 -0.59
N MET A 33 -3.35 -11.44 -1.85
CA MET A 33 -2.05 -11.54 -2.52
C MET A 33 -1.33 -10.19 -2.58
N LEU A 34 -2.04 -9.11 -2.94
CA LEU A 34 -1.47 -7.76 -2.96
C LEU A 34 -1.05 -7.28 -1.55
N THR A 35 -1.87 -7.57 -0.55
CA THR A 35 -1.60 -7.15 0.84
C THR A 35 -0.44 -7.95 1.45
N VAL A 36 -0.36 -9.25 1.18
CA VAL A 36 0.78 -10.10 1.57
C VAL A 36 2.05 -9.65 0.83
N GLY A 37 1.96 -9.37 -0.47
CA GLY A 37 3.08 -8.84 -1.25
C GLY A 37 3.61 -7.53 -0.67
N LEU A 38 2.72 -6.60 -0.31
CA LEU A 38 3.10 -5.37 0.39
C LEU A 38 3.77 -5.67 1.74
N ALA A 39 3.19 -6.55 2.56
CA ALA A 39 3.77 -6.91 3.85
C ALA A 39 5.18 -7.49 3.70
N LEU A 40 5.42 -8.36 2.71
CA LEU A 40 6.76 -8.90 2.42
C LEU A 40 7.73 -7.81 1.96
N MET A 41 7.30 -6.90 1.08
CA MET A 41 8.10 -5.75 0.65
C MET A 41 8.46 -4.79 1.80
N LEU A 42 7.66 -4.74 2.86
CA LEU A 42 7.93 -3.95 4.07
C LEU A 42 8.81 -4.73 5.07
N CYS A 43 8.62 -6.04 5.18
CA CYS A 43 9.44 -6.91 6.04
C CYS A 43 10.89 -7.00 5.56
N GLU A 44 11.11 -7.11 4.24
CA GLU A 44 12.44 -7.24 3.64
C GLU A 44 13.43 -6.14 4.12
N PRO A 45 13.15 -4.83 3.96
CA PRO A 45 14.07 -3.80 4.42
C PRO A 45 14.28 -3.80 5.93
N ILE A 46 13.25 -4.11 6.73
CA ILE A 46 13.37 -4.24 8.19
C ILE A 46 14.34 -5.37 8.54
N PHE A 47 14.16 -6.54 7.92
CA PHE A 47 15.01 -7.71 8.14
C PHE A 47 16.47 -7.38 7.82
N TYR A 48 16.76 -6.82 6.64
CA TYR A 48 18.12 -6.47 6.26
C TYR A 48 18.76 -5.43 7.17
N LEU A 49 18.00 -4.41 7.60
CA LEU A 49 18.52 -3.36 8.49
C LEU A 49 18.81 -3.88 9.91
N LEU A 50 18.04 -4.85 10.39
CA LEU A 50 18.20 -5.38 11.76
C LEU A 50 19.15 -6.58 11.85
N THR A 51 19.31 -7.36 10.78
CA THR A 51 20.01 -8.65 10.83
C THR A 51 21.22 -8.76 9.91
N VAL A 52 21.32 -7.91 8.88
CA VAL A 52 22.40 -7.97 7.87
C VAL A 52 23.14 -6.63 7.82
N PRO A 53 24.14 -6.41 8.70
CA PRO A 53 24.78 -5.11 8.91
C PRO A 53 25.49 -4.54 7.68
N ASP A 54 25.91 -5.39 6.74
CA ASP A 54 26.64 -5.04 5.51
C ASP A 54 25.78 -5.13 4.24
N SER A 55 24.45 -5.16 4.38
CA SER A 55 23.54 -5.07 3.23
C SER A 55 23.61 -3.71 2.55
N LEU A 56 23.36 -3.66 1.23
CA LEU A 56 23.34 -2.40 0.47
C LEU A 56 22.35 -1.38 1.04
N ILE A 57 21.21 -1.85 1.54
CA ILE A 57 20.23 -0.98 2.20
C ILE A 57 20.72 -0.45 3.55
N SER A 58 21.46 -1.25 4.32
CA SER A 58 22.14 -0.80 5.54
C SER A 58 23.14 0.31 5.21
N THR A 59 24.01 0.10 4.21
CA THR A 59 24.99 1.10 3.75
C THR A 59 24.33 2.41 3.33
N VAL A 60 23.25 2.36 2.55
CA VAL A 60 22.50 3.56 2.14
C VAL A 60 21.80 4.21 3.33
N SER A 61 21.20 3.43 4.22
CA SER A 61 20.47 3.96 5.40
C SER A 61 21.38 4.70 6.37
N LYS A 62 22.67 4.33 6.46
CA LYS A 62 23.67 5.04 7.27
C LYS A 62 23.95 6.45 6.74
N LEU A 63 23.63 6.74 5.47
CA LEU A 63 23.69 8.10 4.90
C LEU A 63 22.47 8.97 5.24
N VAL A 64 21.47 8.40 5.93
CA VAL A 64 20.27 9.10 6.39
C VAL A 64 20.56 9.81 7.71
N GLN A 65 20.51 11.14 7.67
CA GLN A 65 20.52 11.98 8.88
C GLN A 65 19.08 12.31 9.31
N PRO A 66 18.80 12.43 10.62
CA PRO A 66 19.73 12.27 11.74
C PRO A 66 20.05 10.81 12.12
N SER A 67 19.26 9.83 11.67
CA SER A 67 19.43 8.43 12.08
C SER A 67 18.86 7.43 11.07
N HIS A 68 19.59 6.34 10.83
CA HIS A 68 19.13 5.20 10.01
C HIS A 68 17.89 4.50 10.60
N TRP A 69 17.65 4.63 11.92
CA TRP A 69 16.46 4.11 12.59
C TRP A 69 15.15 4.71 12.07
N ILE A 70 15.19 5.88 11.41
CA ILE A 70 14.02 6.44 10.73
C ILE A 70 13.53 5.51 9.63
N VAL A 71 14.45 4.88 8.89
CA VAL A 71 14.11 3.94 7.81
C VAL A 71 13.41 2.71 8.39
N VAL A 72 13.96 2.14 9.48
CA VAL A 72 13.35 1.03 10.21
C VAL A 72 11.97 1.41 10.75
N GLY A 73 11.85 2.61 11.34
CA GLY A 73 10.60 3.12 11.88
C GLY A 73 9.53 3.25 10.80
N VAL A 74 9.83 3.88 9.67
CA VAL A 74 8.84 4.07 8.60
C VAL A 74 8.36 2.74 8.02
N TYR A 75 9.26 1.80 7.72
CA TYR A 75 8.85 0.48 7.24
C TYR A 75 8.11 -0.31 8.33
N GLY A 76 8.54 -0.23 9.60
CA GLY A 76 7.90 -0.88 10.73
C GLY A 76 6.48 -0.38 10.99
N PHE A 77 6.27 0.93 11.05
CA PHE A 77 4.95 1.52 11.19
C PHE A 77 4.05 1.22 9.98
N SER A 78 4.62 1.25 8.77
CA SER A 78 3.89 0.86 7.56
C SER A 78 3.45 -0.60 7.63
N LEU A 79 4.31 -1.51 8.09
CA LEU A 79 3.97 -2.92 8.25
C LEU A 79 2.83 -3.09 9.23
N LEU A 80 2.92 -2.46 10.41
CA LEU A 80 1.86 -2.48 11.42
C LEU A 80 0.54 -1.92 10.88
N ALA A 81 0.57 -0.88 10.05
CA ALA A 81 -0.61 -0.30 9.43
C ALA A 81 -1.27 -1.20 8.37
N VAL A 82 -0.52 -2.13 7.77
CA VAL A 82 -1.05 -3.12 6.81
C VAL A 82 -1.73 -4.31 7.52
N LEU A 83 -1.27 -4.69 8.71
CA LEU A 83 -1.75 -5.87 9.44
C LEU A 83 -3.27 -5.89 9.67
N PRO A 84 -3.96 -4.79 10.04
CA PRO A 84 -5.40 -4.80 10.19
C PRO A 84 -6.14 -5.19 8.91
N HIS A 85 -5.66 -4.74 7.74
CA HIS A 85 -6.30 -5.09 6.47
C HIS A 85 -6.09 -6.57 6.16
N LEU A 86 -4.87 -7.07 6.33
CA LEU A 86 -4.55 -8.48 6.13
C LEU A 86 -5.37 -9.38 7.07
N PHE A 87 -5.49 -9.00 8.34
CA PHE A 87 -6.30 -9.72 9.32
C PHE A 87 -7.77 -9.77 8.90
N MET A 88 -8.36 -8.66 8.44
CA MET A 88 -9.74 -8.66 7.96
C MET A 88 -9.93 -9.53 6.72
N LEU A 89 -8.98 -9.54 5.79
CA LEU A 89 -9.04 -10.37 4.59
C LEU A 89 -9.03 -11.88 4.93
N CYS A 90 -8.19 -12.29 5.90
CA CYS A 90 -8.00 -13.70 6.23
C CYS A 90 -8.99 -14.24 7.27
N VAL A 91 -9.34 -13.44 8.28
CA VAL A 91 -10.04 -13.91 9.48
C VAL A 91 -11.47 -13.37 9.58
N MET A 92 -11.73 -12.16 9.07
CA MET A 92 -13.03 -11.50 9.21
C MET A 92 -13.56 -10.94 7.88
N PRO A 93 -13.73 -11.79 6.83
CA PRO A 93 -14.14 -11.32 5.51
C PRO A 93 -15.50 -10.60 5.51
N GLY A 94 -16.42 -10.99 6.41
CA GLY A 94 -17.70 -10.30 6.58
C GLY A 94 -17.61 -8.85 7.07
N ARG A 95 -16.41 -8.35 7.42
CA ARG A 95 -16.15 -6.96 7.82
C ARG A 95 -15.38 -6.15 6.77
N LEU A 96 -15.27 -6.63 5.53
CA LEU A 96 -14.60 -5.92 4.43
C LEU A 96 -15.30 -4.61 3.99
N SER A 97 -16.50 -4.33 4.49
CA SER A 97 -17.15 -3.02 4.37
C SER A 97 -16.42 -1.93 5.16
N LEU A 98 -15.65 -2.28 6.20
CA LEU A 98 -14.85 -1.33 6.96
C LEU A 98 -13.74 -0.75 6.08
N ARG A 99 -13.72 0.58 5.97
CA ARG A 99 -12.82 1.30 5.05
C ARG A 99 -11.43 1.56 5.64
N TRP A 100 -11.39 1.86 6.93
CA TRP A 100 -10.17 2.29 7.62
C TRP A 100 -8.97 1.33 7.45
N PRO A 101 -9.11 -0.02 7.46
CA PRO A 101 -7.95 -0.90 7.33
C PRO A 101 -7.29 -0.78 5.95
N ARG A 102 -8.11 -0.66 4.89
CA ARG A 102 -7.62 -0.40 3.54
C ARG A 102 -6.96 0.96 3.42
N GLN A 103 -7.52 1.98 4.06
CA GLN A 103 -6.93 3.32 4.08
C GLN A 103 -5.55 3.27 4.74
N CYS A 104 -5.42 2.59 5.89
CA CYS A 104 -4.13 2.37 6.54
C CYS A 104 -3.13 1.64 5.63
N ALA A 105 -3.56 0.57 4.93
CA ALA A 105 -2.71 -0.15 3.97
C ALA A 105 -2.29 0.73 2.77
N GLY A 106 -3.19 1.57 2.26
CA GLY A 106 -2.90 2.53 1.20
C GLY A 106 -1.89 3.60 1.64
N TRP A 107 -2.07 4.17 2.82
CA TRP A 107 -1.11 5.13 3.40
C TRP A 107 0.24 4.50 3.71
N ALA A 108 0.27 3.24 4.16
CA ALA A 108 1.49 2.48 4.35
C ALA A 108 2.25 2.26 3.04
N ALA A 109 1.54 1.88 1.97
CA ALA A 109 2.13 1.75 0.63
C ALA A 109 2.70 3.09 0.11
N TYR A 110 1.98 4.19 0.35
CA TYR A 110 2.44 5.53 0.00
C TYR A 110 3.69 5.94 0.80
N ALA A 111 3.69 5.74 2.12
CA ALA A 111 4.85 6.02 2.97
C ALA A 111 6.08 5.20 2.56
N ALA A 112 5.90 3.93 2.21
CA ALA A 112 6.94 3.07 1.68
C ALA A 112 7.49 3.58 0.34
N CYS A 113 6.61 4.06 -0.55
CA CYS A 113 7.03 4.71 -1.81
C CYS A 113 7.92 5.93 -1.55
N CYS A 114 7.48 6.85 -0.69
CA CYS A 114 8.27 8.02 -0.33
C CYS A 114 9.64 7.64 0.26
N MET A 115 9.69 6.61 1.10
CA MET A 115 10.94 6.11 1.67
C MET A 115 11.84 5.49 0.59
N TRP A 116 11.31 4.71 -0.35
CA TRP A 116 12.09 4.17 -1.46
C TRP A 116 12.67 5.25 -2.36
N ILE A 117 11.91 6.31 -2.67
CA ILE A 117 12.41 7.48 -3.42
C ILE A 117 13.53 8.17 -2.65
N PHE A 118 13.35 8.37 -1.35
CA PHE A 118 14.37 8.99 -0.51
C PHE A 118 15.65 8.14 -0.45
N LEU A 119 15.53 6.82 -0.31
CA LEU A 119 16.67 5.90 -0.37
C LEU A 119 17.32 5.88 -1.75
N ALA A 120 16.56 5.98 -2.85
CA ALA A 120 17.10 6.09 -4.21
C ALA A 120 17.97 7.35 -4.36
N TYR A 121 17.48 8.49 -3.87
CA TYR A 121 18.25 9.73 -3.85
C TYR A 121 19.55 9.58 -3.03
N LYS A 122 19.48 8.93 -1.87
CA LYS A 122 20.67 8.67 -1.03
C LYS A 122 21.62 7.64 -1.61
N ALA A 123 21.15 6.74 -2.46
CA ALA A 123 21.97 5.74 -3.13
C ALA A 123 22.71 6.30 -4.36
N TYR A 124 22.23 7.41 -4.94
CA TYR A 124 22.84 8.05 -6.12
C TYR A 124 24.36 8.25 -6.04
N PRO A 125 24.94 8.79 -4.95
CA PRO A 125 26.39 9.00 -4.86
C PRO A 125 27.24 7.74 -4.67
N LEU A 126 26.64 6.58 -4.37
CA LEU A 126 27.39 5.35 -4.05
C LEU A 126 27.78 4.51 -5.28
N ASP A 127 27.22 4.80 -6.46
CA ASP A 127 27.52 4.16 -7.76
C ASP A 127 27.68 2.62 -7.78
N TYR A 128 26.97 1.90 -6.91
CA TYR A 128 26.92 0.44 -6.95
C TYR A 128 25.85 -0.03 -7.93
N GLY A 129 26.21 -0.16 -9.21
CA GLY A 129 25.47 -1.00 -10.17
C GLY A 129 23.96 -0.73 -10.25
N LEU A 130 23.56 0.52 -10.49
CA LEU A 130 22.16 0.95 -10.63
C LEU A 130 21.28 0.73 -9.39
N LEU A 131 21.86 0.69 -8.17
CA LEU A 131 21.12 0.58 -6.91
C LEU A 131 19.98 1.61 -6.76
N TRP A 132 20.22 2.85 -7.17
CA TRP A 132 19.20 3.90 -7.17
C TRP A 132 18.00 3.53 -8.05
N ALA A 133 18.22 2.91 -9.21
CA ALA A 133 17.16 2.49 -10.12
C ALA A 133 16.36 1.33 -9.53
N ALA A 134 17.02 0.38 -8.85
CA ALA A 134 16.33 -0.70 -8.15
C ALA A 134 15.39 -0.17 -7.06
N TYR A 135 15.81 0.86 -6.31
CA TYR A 135 14.94 1.53 -5.34
C TYR A 135 13.79 2.30 -5.99
N LEU A 136 14.00 2.93 -7.14
CA LEU A 136 12.90 3.54 -7.89
C LEU A 136 11.88 2.52 -8.40
N VAL A 137 12.33 1.34 -8.87
CA VAL A 137 11.41 0.25 -9.24
C VAL A 137 10.55 -0.16 -8.04
N ARG A 138 11.16 -0.29 -6.85
CA ARG A 138 10.40 -0.56 -5.62
C ARG A 138 9.43 0.55 -5.26
N ALA A 139 9.81 1.82 -5.42
CA ALA A 139 8.92 2.96 -5.23
C ALA A 139 7.72 2.90 -6.19
N LEU A 140 7.94 2.57 -7.46
CA LEU A 140 6.89 2.40 -8.46
C LEU A 140 5.92 1.28 -8.07
N CYS A 141 6.44 0.12 -7.63
CA CYS A 141 5.59 -0.95 -7.12
C CYS A 141 4.76 -0.50 -5.90
N SER A 142 5.36 0.22 -4.95
CA SER A 142 4.66 0.74 -3.77
C SER A 142 3.57 1.76 -4.14
N VAL A 143 3.82 2.67 -5.09
CA VAL A 143 2.80 3.64 -5.52
C VAL A 143 1.68 2.96 -6.30
N SER A 144 1.97 1.96 -7.15
CA SER A 144 0.94 1.16 -7.82
C SER A 144 0.03 0.44 -6.83
N LEU A 145 0.58 -0.09 -5.73
CA LEU A 145 -0.20 -0.68 -4.64
C LEU A 145 -1.03 0.38 -3.91
N ALA A 146 -0.47 1.56 -3.61
CA ALA A 146 -1.21 2.67 -3.01
C ALA A 146 -2.40 3.10 -3.89
N PHE A 147 -2.21 3.19 -5.21
CA PHE A 147 -3.29 3.44 -6.16
C PHE A 147 -4.34 2.34 -6.13
N ALA A 148 -3.95 1.06 -6.12
CA ALA A 148 -4.90 -0.05 -6.05
C ALA A 148 -5.77 0.02 -4.78
N PHE A 149 -5.17 0.31 -3.61
CA PHE A 149 -5.92 0.52 -2.37
C PHE A 149 -6.81 1.77 -2.44
N GLY A 150 -6.32 2.87 -3.00
CA GLY A 150 -7.10 4.09 -3.21
C GLY A 150 -8.32 3.88 -4.10
N PHE A 151 -8.15 3.19 -5.24
CA PHE A 151 -9.26 2.78 -6.09
C PHE A 151 -10.24 1.87 -5.34
N SER A 152 -9.74 0.92 -4.54
CA SER A 152 -10.62 0.06 -3.74
C SER A 152 -11.42 0.81 -2.68
N VAL A 153 -10.86 1.87 -2.08
CA VAL A 153 -11.57 2.73 -1.10
C VAL A 153 -12.61 3.58 -1.83
N ASN A 154 -12.22 4.26 -2.90
CA ASN A 154 -13.15 5.08 -3.71
C ASN A 154 -14.31 4.23 -4.27
N ALA A 155 -14.03 2.98 -4.67
CA ALA A 155 -15.05 2.06 -5.11
C ALA A 155 -16.06 1.72 -4.00
N GLN A 156 -15.59 1.57 -2.75
CA GLN A 156 -16.47 1.36 -1.60
C GLN A 156 -17.28 2.61 -1.29
N ASP A 157 -16.68 3.80 -1.35
CA ASP A 157 -17.34 5.08 -1.10
C ASP A 157 -18.51 5.31 -2.07
N LEU A 158 -18.30 5.01 -3.36
CA LEU A 158 -19.35 5.11 -4.38
C LEU A 158 -20.51 4.15 -4.12
N ARG A 159 -20.23 2.92 -3.63
CA ARG A 159 -21.29 1.96 -3.27
C ARG A 159 -22.07 2.41 -2.05
N ASP A 160 -21.38 2.83 -1.00
CA ASP A 160 -22.02 3.28 0.23
C ASP A 160 -22.81 4.58 -0.01
N TYR A 161 -22.36 5.45 -0.90
CA TYR A 161 -23.13 6.63 -1.35
C TYR A 161 -24.38 6.23 -2.14
N ALA A 162 -24.26 5.27 -3.06
CA ALA A 162 -25.39 4.76 -3.83
C ALA A 162 -26.42 3.99 -2.99
N ALA A 163 -25.99 3.36 -1.89
CA ALA A 163 -26.84 2.60 -0.97
C ALA A 163 -27.55 3.46 0.08
N LYS A 164 -27.11 4.71 0.29
CA LYS A 164 -27.85 5.69 1.10
C LYS A 164 -29.02 6.22 0.28
N GLU A 165 -30.16 5.56 0.37
CA GLU A 165 -31.47 6.16 0.08
C GLU A 165 -31.85 7.15 1.19
N PRO A 166 -32.59 8.24 0.91
CA PRO A 166 -33.58 8.73 1.86
C PRO A 166 -34.78 7.76 1.96
#